data_AF-A0A8H2WEK1-F1
#
_entry.id   AF-A0A8H2WEK1-F1
#
_cell.length_a   1.000
_cell.length_b   1.000
_cell.length_c   1.000
_cell.angle_alpha   90.00
_cell.angle_beta   90.00
_cell.angle_gamma   90.00
#
_symmetry.space_group_name_H-M   'P 1'
#
loop_
_entity.id
_entity.type
_entity.pdbx_description
1 polymer ?
#
loop_
_entity_poly.entity_id
_entity_poly.type
_entity_poly.pdbx_seq_one_letter_code
_entity_poly.pdbx_strand_id
1 'polypeptide(L)'
;MSCRFRHAEWDGDESALSSALELAIDQQATVFLSCSEAQAVVNSLWRGDWVQVNREDNEIDYEEYKFKRDGTLWAHIDPSRLSVPRYQNAFRITLWLIFLFIYSRAIQQPIDQNRQPRHPLDEWEVLLYVQALAYSIEEFHKIYKILRYFTWRAFNFWRVVSLLTYSLLISAFVLRIWGLYTPDDDQSSVLKLKSFQVLSCVSPLIWMKLVTVVEGFKYVGTMQICVSRMLQESTIFFVLLSILGIGFAQGMYALDAADGVTDHGVTVINTLLQALLQAPDFEQPSVSNFGLILYYMWNVATTVILLNVLISLFSSAYDDITDDAEAHFLAFFAEKTIGMIRAPDSYVYPAPFNLIEIFFVAPFELVLSHKAYAKLNRTVMFVVFFIPLTIIALFEAHLDTRRNIFMRHMFSATQDGEDEDPENRDPQIADESGLVISKKSFDELVKAFPNSFLSSEATIMQELQQLRHRMEELFKQLEAKNAAKAST
;
A
#
# COMPACT_ATOMS: atom_id res chain seq x y z
N MET A 1 20.32 -19.25 6.72
CA MET A 1 19.72 -20.01 5.59
C MET A 1 18.23 -20.10 5.83
N SER A 2 17.42 -19.53 4.95
CA SER A 2 15.95 -19.58 5.03
C SER A 2 15.47 -20.93 4.48
N CYS A 3 15.24 -21.92 5.34
CA CYS A 3 14.74 -23.20 4.88
C CYS A 3 13.29 -23.06 4.37
N ARG A 4 13.05 -23.42 3.11
CA ARG A 4 11.69 -23.64 2.59
C ARG A 4 11.34 -25.12 2.77
N PHE A 5 10.12 -25.38 3.20
CA PHE A 5 9.65 -26.73 3.51
C PHE A 5 8.66 -27.20 2.44
N ARG A 6 8.61 -28.53 2.22
CA ARG A 6 7.55 -29.20 1.44
C ARG A 6 6.77 -30.11 2.39
N HIS A 7 5.50 -30.30 2.11
CA HIS A 7 4.67 -31.30 2.78
C HIS A 7 3.95 -32.15 1.73
N ALA A 8 3.62 -33.39 2.08
CA ALA A 8 2.83 -34.25 1.21
C ALA A 8 1.35 -33.84 1.31
N GLU A 9 0.72 -33.57 0.17
CA GLU A 9 -0.72 -33.32 0.07
C GLU A 9 -1.49 -34.65 0.15
N TRP A 10 -2.81 -34.56 0.39
CA TRP A 10 -3.67 -35.74 0.62
C TRP A 10 -3.74 -36.67 -0.61
N ASP A 11 -3.50 -36.14 -1.80
CA ASP A 11 -3.43 -36.87 -3.07
C ASP A 11 -2.09 -37.57 -3.33
N GLY A 12 -1.10 -37.37 -2.44
CA GLY A 12 0.24 -37.93 -2.57
C GLY A 12 1.21 -37.07 -3.37
N ASP A 13 0.78 -35.89 -3.83
CA ASP A 13 1.67 -34.93 -4.48
C ASP A 13 2.47 -34.13 -3.44
N GLU A 14 3.70 -33.73 -3.81
CA GLU A 14 4.51 -32.85 -2.96
C GLU A 14 4.07 -31.39 -3.15
N SER A 15 3.80 -30.69 -2.05
CA SER A 15 3.48 -29.27 -2.07
C SER A 15 4.65 -28.45 -2.64
N ALA A 16 4.34 -27.29 -3.21
CA ALA A 16 5.36 -26.30 -3.57
C ALA A 16 6.21 -25.89 -2.35
N LEU A 17 7.48 -25.56 -2.60
CA LEU A 17 8.39 -25.02 -1.58
C LEU A 17 7.81 -23.72 -1.01
N SER A 18 7.56 -23.68 0.29
CA SER A 18 7.09 -22.48 0.99
C SER A 18 7.91 -22.23 2.25
N SER A 19 8.17 -20.98 2.55
CA SER A 19 8.75 -20.60 3.85
C SER A 19 7.66 -20.51 4.92
N ALA A 20 8.05 -20.63 6.20
CA ALA A 20 7.10 -20.43 7.30
C ALA A 20 6.43 -19.06 7.26
N LEU A 21 7.15 -18.03 6.81
CA LEU A 21 6.63 -16.67 6.65
C LEU A 21 5.61 -16.58 5.50
N GLU A 22 5.89 -17.21 4.35
CA GLU A 22 4.95 -17.27 3.23
C GLU A 22 3.68 -18.04 3.59
N LEU A 23 3.83 -19.16 4.31
CA LEU A 23 2.70 -19.95 4.78
C LEU A 23 1.86 -19.17 5.81
N ALA A 24 2.50 -18.43 6.71
CA ALA A 24 1.80 -17.58 7.67
C ALA A 24 1.00 -16.46 6.98
N ILE A 25 1.52 -15.89 5.89
CA ILE A 25 0.80 -14.90 5.07
C ILE A 25 -0.39 -15.56 4.35
N ASP A 26 -0.17 -16.71 3.72
CA ASP A 26 -1.22 -17.45 3.00
C ASP A 26 -2.36 -17.90 3.95
N GLN A 27 -2.04 -18.19 5.22
CA GLN A 27 -3.00 -18.52 6.27
C GLN A 27 -3.55 -17.30 7.04
N GLN A 28 -3.07 -16.08 6.76
CA GLN A 28 -3.40 -14.85 7.49
C GLN A 28 -3.19 -14.97 9.02
N ALA A 29 -2.09 -15.60 9.43
CA ALA A 29 -1.73 -15.75 10.84
C ALA A 29 -1.23 -14.41 11.43
N THR A 30 -2.16 -13.49 11.69
CA THR A 30 -1.87 -12.10 12.12
C THR A 30 -1.01 -12.03 13.36
N VAL A 31 -1.29 -12.87 14.37
CA VAL A 31 -0.52 -12.93 15.62
C VAL A 31 0.95 -13.26 15.37
N PHE A 32 1.24 -14.23 14.51
CA PHE A 32 2.61 -14.59 14.17
C PHE A 32 3.28 -13.47 13.35
N LEU A 33 2.55 -12.90 12.39
CA LEU A 33 3.08 -11.84 11.53
C LEU A 33 3.32 -10.54 12.31
N SER A 34 2.60 -10.27 13.39
CA SER A 34 2.81 -9.09 14.24
C SER A 34 3.90 -9.28 15.30
N CYS A 35 4.46 -10.48 15.47
CA CYS A 35 5.58 -10.70 16.39
C CYS A 35 6.83 -9.90 15.97
N SER A 36 7.61 -9.46 16.97
CA SER A 36 8.87 -8.72 16.77
C SER A 36 9.84 -9.43 15.83
N GLU A 37 10.03 -10.74 16.02
CA GLU A 37 10.94 -11.57 15.20
C GLU A 37 10.51 -11.65 13.73
N ALA A 38 9.20 -11.87 13.49
CA ALA A 38 8.67 -11.90 12.14
C ALA A 38 8.81 -10.53 11.46
N GLN A 39 8.55 -9.45 12.20
CA GLN A 39 8.70 -8.09 11.72
C GLN A 39 10.17 -7.71 11.47
N ALA A 40 11.13 -8.20 12.27
CA ALA A 40 12.55 -7.99 12.04
C ALA A 40 12.99 -8.59 10.69
N VAL A 41 12.54 -9.80 10.38
CA VAL A 41 12.77 -10.46 9.09
C VAL A 41 12.13 -9.67 7.94
N VAL A 42 10.85 -9.30 8.09
CA VAL A 42 10.12 -8.52 7.07
C VAL A 42 10.79 -7.17 6.81
N ASN A 43 11.23 -6.47 7.86
CA ASN A 43 11.92 -5.19 7.73
C ASN A 43 13.29 -5.33 7.05
N SER A 44 14.03 -6.41 7.35
CA SER A 44 15.31 -6.71 6.70
C SER A 44 15.14 -7.01 5.20
N LEU A 45 14.07 -7.74 4.84
CA LEU A 45 13.68 -7.98 3.45
C LEU A 45 13.23 -6.70 2.76
N TRP A 46 12.44 -5.86 3.44
CA TRP A 46 11.97 -4.58 2.91
C TRP A 46 13.14 -3.64 2.57
N ARG A 47 14.15 -3.55 3.45
CA ARG A 47 15.36 -2.74 3.23
C ARG A 47 16.28 -3.29 2.15
N GLY A 48 16.20 -4.58 1.85
CA GLY A 48 17.11 -5.26 0.93
C GLY A 48 18.44 -5.62 1.59
N ASP A 49 18.44 -5.82 2.91
CA ASP A 49 19.58 -6.43 3.63
C ASP A 49 19.72 -7.90 3.21
N TRP A 50 18.60 -8.57 2.99
CA TRP A 50 18.54 -9.92 2.42
C TRP A 50 17.99 -9.84 1.01
N VAL A 51 18.71 -10.43 0.06
CA VAL A 51 18.34 -10.45 -1.36
C VAL A 51 18.06 -11.89 -1.78
N GLN A 52 16.98 -12.05 -2.53
CA GLN A 52 16.61 -13.32 -3.12
C GLN A 52 17.60 -13.71 -4.23
N VAL A 53 18.20 -14.89 -4.09
CA VAL A 53 19.05 -15.52 -5.08
C VAL A 53 18.35 -16.80 -5.55
N ASN A 54 18.01 -16.84 -6.84
CA ASN A 54 17.46 -18.04 -7.46
C ASN A 54 18.62 -18.98 -7.82
N ARG A 55 18.68 -20.16 -7.20
CA ARG A 55 19.65 -21.21 -7.52
C ARG A 55 19.11 -22.09 -8.67
N GLU A 56 19.97 -22.94 -9.24
CA GLU A 56 19.55 -23.93 -10.23
C GLU A 56 18.44 -24.82 -9.62
N ASP A 57 17.31 -24.96 -10.32
CA ASP A 57 16.05 -25.64 -9.90
C ASP A 57 14.95 -24.78 -9.22
N ASN A 58 14.93 -23.46 -9.44
CA ASN A 58 13.93 -22.53 -8.87
C ASN A 58 13.90 -22.51 -7.33
N GLU A 59 14.95 -23.02 -6.67
CA GLU A 59 15.14 -22.84 -5.24
C GLU A 59 15.49 -21.39 -4.94
N ILE A 60 14.74 -20.80 -4.00
CA ILE A 60 14.87 -19.41 -3.58
C ILE A 60 15.61 -19.40 -2.26
N ASP A 61 16.86 -18.97 -2.30
CA ASP A 61 17.67 -18.69 -1.12
C ASP A 61 17.70 -17.20 -0.84
N TYR A 62 17.64 -16.84 0.45
CA TYR A 62 17.87 -15.47 0.89
C TYR A 62 19.30 -15.35 1.42
N GLU A 63 20.13 -14.64 0.67
CA GLU A 63 21.51 -14.35 1.05
C GLU A 63 21.63 -12.92 1.58
N GLU A 64 22.46 -12.73 2.60
CA GLU A 64 22.80 -11.40 3.08
C GLU A 64 23.54 -10.63 1.99
N TYR A 65 23.06 -9.42 1.69
CA TYR A 65 23.70 -8.56 0.72
C TYR A 65 25.04 -8.09 1.23
N LYS A 66 26.11 -8.72 0.74
CA LYS A 66 27.48 -8.29 1.01
C LYS A 66 27.77 -7.02 0.20
N PHE A 67 27.72 -5.88 0.89
CA PHE A 67 28.11 -4.59 0.33
C PHE A 67 29.54 -4.68 -0.23
N LYS A 68 29.68 -4.57 -1.55
CA LYS A 68 31.00 -4.45 -2.18
C LYS A 68 31.54 -3.07 -1.86
N ARG A 69 32.41 -2.97 -0.84
CA ARG A 69 33.15 -1.75 -0.48
C ARG A 69 34.22 -1.40 -1.53
N ASP A 70 33.84 -1.39 -2.79
CA ASP A 70 34.67 -0.79 -3.83
C ASP A 70 34.24 0.68 -3.88
N GLY A 71 35.11 1.60 -3.45
CA GLY A 71 34.84 3.04 -3.32
C GLY A 71 34.52 3.79 -4.64
N THR A 72 34.03 3.08 -5.66
CA THR A 72 33.69 3.58 -6.97
C THR A 72 32.16 3.70 -7.08
N LEU A 73 31.62 4.88 -7.36
CA LEU A 73 30.17 5.10 -7.53
C LEU A 73 29.53 4.17 -8.58
N TRP A 74 30.29 3.77 -9.61
CA TRP A 74 29.85 2.83 -10.64
C TRP A 74 29.62 1.40 -10.12
N ALA A 75 30.33 0.97 -9.08
CA ALA A 75 30.12 -0.34 -8.46
C ALA A 75 28.82 -0.40 -7.65
N HIS A 76 28.23 0.77 -7.33
CA HIS A 76 26.98 0.89 -6.56
C HIS A 76 25.74 0.83 -7.48
N ILE A 77 25.90 0.93 -8.80
CA ILE A 77 24.79 0.87 -9.76
C ILE A 77 24.57 -0.60 -10.17
N ASP A 78 23.94 -1.38 -9.29
CA ASP A 78 23.52 -2.75 -9.63
C ASP A 78 22.02 -2.81 -9.93
N PRO A 79 21.60 -3.22 -11.15
CA PRO A 79 20.18 -3.38 -11.50
C PRO A 79 19.41 -4.32 -10.57
N SER A 80 20.10 -5.25 -9.90
CA SER A 80 19.51 -6.13 -8.88
C SER A 80 18.88 -5.37 -7.71
N ARG A 81 19.33 -4.14 -7.43
CA ARG A 81 18.75 -3.32 -6.35
C ARG A 81 17.33 -2.84 -6.65
N LEU A 82 16.92 -2.81 -7.92
CA LEU A 82 15.55 -2.44 -8.28
C LEU A 82 14.52 -3.50 -7.82
N SER A 83 14.94 -4.74 -7.58
CA SER A 83 14.06 -5.79 -7.06
C SER A 83 13.84 -5.71 -5.55
N VAL A 84 14.54 -4.82 -4.84
CA VAL A 84 14.32 -4.59 -3.41
C VAL A 84 12.95 -3.93 -3.21
N PRO A 85 12.08 -4.45 -2.32
CA PRO A 85 10.71 -3.97 -2.16
C PRO A 85 10.59 -2.48 -1.87
N ARG A 86 11.46 -1.92 -1.01
CA ARG A 86 11.45 -0.49 -0.68
C ARG A 86 11.63 0.40 -1.91
N TYR A 87 12.62 0.12 -2.74
CA TYR A 87 12.89 0.91 -3.94
C TYR A 87 11.84 0.66 -5.01
N GLN A 88 11.43 -0.59 -5.18
CA GLN A 88 10.36 -0.95 -6.11
C GLN A 88 9.05 -0.22 -5.75
N ASN A 89 8.66 -0.19 -4.47
CA ASN A 89 7.48 0.51 -4.00
C ASN A 89 7.60 2.03 -4.19
N ALA A 90 8.72 2.65 -3.81
CA ALA A 90 8.95 4.08 -4.00
C ALA A 90 8.93 4.49 -5.49
N PHE A 91 9.52 3.65 -6.34
CA PHE A 91 9.52 3.88 -7.78
C PHE A 91 8.11 3.74 -8.37
N ARG A 92 7.34 2.71 -7.98
CA ARG A 92 5.93 2.55 -8.38
C ARG A 92 5.06 3.73 -7.95
N ILE A 93 5.25 4.23 -6.72
CA ILE A 93 4.57 5.43 -6.23
C ILE A 93 4.92 6.65 -7.10
N THR A 94 6.20 6.83 -7.41
CA THR A 94 6.67 7.94 -8.24
C THR A 94 6.05 7.90 -9.64
N LEU A 95 6.04 6.73 -10.29
CA LEU A 95 5.41 6.56 -11.60
C LEU A 95 3.90 6.77 -11.56
N TRP A 96 3.24 6.36 -10.48
CA TRP A 96 1.82 6.60 -10.29
C TRP A 96 1.51 8.10 -10.07
N LEU A 97 2.35 8.84 -9.36
CA LEU A 97 2.21 10.31 -9.24
C LEU A 97 2.42 11.01 -10.60
N ILE A 98 3.35 10.52 -11.42
CA ILE A 98 3.52 10.99 -12.80
C ILE A 98 2.26 10.69 -13.63
N PHE A 99 1.67 9.50 -13.48
CA PHE A 99 0.39 9.16 -14.11
C PHE A 99 -0.73 10.12 -13.70
N LEU A 100 -0.86 10.43 -12.41
CA LEU A 100 -1.84 11.39 -11.91
C LEU A 100 -1.64 12.79 -12.51
N PHE A 101 -0.39 13.22 -12.68
CA PHE A 101 -0.06 14.48 -13.34
C PHE A 101 -0.46 14.46 -14.82
N ILE A 102 -0.10 13.40 -15.56
CA ILE A 102 -0.46 13.22 -16.98
C ILE A 102 -1.98 13.20 -17.14
N TYR A 103 -2.69 12.48 -16.29
CA TYR A 103 -4.15 12.42 -16.25
C TYR A 103 -4.78 13.79 -16.01
N SER A 104 -4.26 14.54 -15.03
CA SER A 104 -4.74 15.89 -14.73
C SER A 104 -4.52 16.85 -15.91
N ARG A 105 -3.37 16.74 -16.58
CA ARG A 105 -3.07 17.53 -17.80
C ARG A 105 -3.96 17.15 -18.97
N ALA A 106 -4.22 15.86 -19.19
CA ALA A 106 -5.10 15.37 -20.24
C ALA A 106 -6.55 15.84 -20.06
N ILE A 107 -7.05 15.95 -18.82
CA ILE A 107 -8.40 16.46 -18.54
C ILE A 107 -8.51 17.98 -18.65
N GLN A 108 -7.46 18.72 -18.28
CA GLN A 108 -7.45 20.19 -18.29
C GLN A 108 -7.45 20.80 -19.70
N GLN A 109 -7.36 20.00 -20.75
CA GLN A 109 -7.27 20.51 -22.11
C GLN A 109 -8.55 21.25 -22.52
N PRO A 110 -8.41 22.38 -23.25
CA PRO A 110 -9.52 23.27 -23.51
C PRO A 110 -10.65 22.56 -24.24
N ILE A 111 -11.83 22.61 -23.63
CA ILE A 111 -13.12 22.05 -24.09
C ILE A 111 -13.44 22.49 -25.54
N ASP A 112 -12.88 23.62 -25.99
CA ASP A 112 -13.03 24.14 -27.34
C ASP A 112 -12.39 23.26 -28.43
N GLN A 113 -11.28 22.57 -28.13
CA GLN A 113 -10.68 21.55 -29.02
C GLN A 113 -11.50 20.25 -29.01
N ASN A 114 -12.26 20.00 -27.93
CA ASN A 114 -13.13 18.83 -27.84
C ASN A 114 -14.37 18.90 -28.72
N ARG A 115 -14.77 20.11 -29.16
CA ARG A 115 -15.91 20.33 -30.06
C ARG A 115 -15.60 20.06 -31.53
N GLN A 116 -14.33 20.02 -31.94
CA GLN A 116 -13.95 19.77 -33.32
C GLN A 116 -14.06 18.27 -33.66
N PRO A 117 -14.80 17.90 -34.73
CA PRO A 117 -14.86 16.52 -35.19
C PRO A 117 -13.46 16.08 -35.66
N ARG A 118 -13.07 14.86 -35.29
CA ARG A 118 -11.79 14.22 -35.69
C ARG A 118 -10.49 14.94 -35.30
N HIS A 119 -10.49 15.72 -34.21
CA HIS A 119 -9.22 16.19 -33.65
C HIS A 119 -8.32 14.97 -33.34
N PRO A 120 -7.07 14.95 -33.82
CA PRO A 120 -6.13 13.86 -33.57
C PRO A 120 -5.90 13.67 -32.07
N LEU A 121 -5.38 12.50 -31.70
CA LEU A 121 -4.98 12.26 -30.31
C LEU A 121 -3.87 13.24 -29.95
N ASP A 122 -4.07 13.96 -28.86
CA ASP A 122 -3.06 14.86 -28.35
C ASP A 122 -1.92 14.08 -27.67
N GLU A 123 -0.73 14.70 -27.58
CA GLU A 123 0.44 14.09 -26.94
C GLU A 123 0.13 13.60 -25.52
N TRP A 124 -0.60 14.38 -24.72
CA TRP A 124 -0.97 13.99 -23.36
C TRP A 124 -2.02 12.87 -23.32
N GLU A 125 -2.97 12.85 -24.26
CA GLU A 125 -3.93 11.75 -24.40
C GLU A 125 -3.20 10.44 -24.76
N VAL A 126 -2.25 10.49 -25.69
CA VAL A 126 -1.45 9.32 -26.07
C VAL A 126 -0.66 8.80 -24.89
N LEU A 127 0.05 9.67 -24.15
CA LEU A 127 0.78 9.27 -22.95
C LEU A 127 -0.13 8.64 -21.89
N LEU A 128 -1.31 9.25 -21.66
CA LEU A 128 -2.29 8.72 -20.72
C LEU A 128 -2.74 7.31 -21.11
N TYR A 129 -3.13 7.09 -22.36
CA TYR A 129 -3.64 5.79 -22.80
C TYR A 129 -2.56 4.71 -22.85
N VAL A 130 -1.33 5.05 -23.26
CA VAL A 130 -0.19 4.12 -23.22
C VAL A 130 0.07 3.68 -21.78
N GLN A 131 0.10 4.62 -20.83
CA GLN A 131 0.32 4.30 -19.42
C GLN A 131 -0.87 3.55 -18.80
N ALA A 132 -2.10 3.92 -19.16
CA ALA A 132 -3.30 3.20 -18.74
C ALA A 132 -3.27 1.75 -19.22
N LEU A 133 -2.92 1.50 -20.49
CA LEU A 133 -2.77 0.16 -21.06
C LEU A 133 -1.72 -0.65 -20.28
N ALA A 134 -0.59 -0.03 -19.97
CA ALA A 134 0.49 -0.65 -19.21
C ALA A 134 0.02 -1.11 -17.82
N TYR A 135 -0.69 -0.24 -17.08
CA TYR A 135 -1.28 -0.59 -15.78
C TYR A 135 -2.41 -1.62 -15.89
N SER A 136 -3.25 -1.55 -16.93
CA SER A 136 -4.31 -2.52 -17.17
C SER A 136 -3.76 -3.93 -17.42
N ILE A 137 -2.69 -4.06 -18.20
CA ILE A 137 -2.03 -5.36 -18.44
C ILE A 137 -1.43 -5.91 -17.13
N GLU A 138 -0.77 -5.05 -16.34
CA GLU A 138 -0.21 -5.47 -15.05
C GLU A 138 -1.30 -6.02 -14.11
N GLU A 139 -2.44 -5.32 -13.99
CA GLU A 139 -3.54 -5.79 -13.16
C GLU A 139 -4.23 -7.03 -13.73
N PHE A 140 -4.40 -7.12 -15.04
CA PHE A 140 -4.97 -8.31 -15.68
C PHE A 140 -4.11 -9.55 -15.41
N HIS A 141 -2.79 -9.42 -15.47
CA HIS A 141 -1.86 -10.51 -15.13
C HIS A 141 -1.99 -10.95 -13.67
N LYS A 142 -2.08 -9.99 -12.74
CA LYS A 142 -2.31 -10.29 -11.31
C LYS A 142 -3.63 -11.04 -11.10
N ILE A 143 -4.71 -10.55 -11.71
CA ILE A 143 -6.04 -11.17 -11.63
C ILE A 143 -6.02 -12.57 -12.24
N TYR A 144 -5.37 -12.75 -13.39
CA TYR A 144 -5.24 -14.05 -14.05
C TYR A 144 -4.51 -15.07 -13.18
N LYS A 145 -3.38 -14.68 -12.57
CA LYS A 145 -2.65 -15.53 -11.62
C LYS A 145 -3.56 -15.94 -10.45
N ILE A 146 -4.24 -14.99 -9.82
CA ILE A 146 -5.13 -15.25 -8.69
C ILE A 146 -6.28 -16.20 -9.07
N LEU A 147 -6.93 -15.94 -10.20
CA LEU A 147 -8.07 -16.74 -10.67
C LEU A 147 -7.65 -18.18 -10.98
N ARG A 148 -6.45 -18.37 -11.53
CA ARG A 148 -5.88 -19.69 -11.82
C ARG A 148 -5.64 -20.52 -10.56
N TYR A 149 -5.21 -19.90 -9.47
CA TYR A 149 -5.00 -20.55 -8.17
C TYR A 149 -6.25 -20.56 -7.27
N PHE A 150 -7.43 -20.25 -7.85
CA PHE A 150 -8.78 -20.36 -7.25
C PHE A 150 -8.91 -19.88 -5.80
N THR A 151 -8.20 -18.81 -5.44
CA THR A 151 -8.27 -18.23 -4.10
C THR A 151 -9.38 -17.17 -4.05
N TRP A 152 -10.61 -17.59 -3.75
CA TRP A 152 -11.78 -16.68 -3.60
C TRP A 152 -11.56 -15.58 -2.55
N ARG A 153 -10.62 -15.78 -1.61
CA ARG A 153 -10.21 -14.83 -0.57
C ARG A 153 -9.39 -13.63 -1.08
N ALA A 154 -9.13 -13.53 -2.39
CA ALA A 154 -8.28 -12.51 -2.98
C ALA A 154 -8.99 -11.23 -3.47
N PHE A 155 -10.30 -11.05 -3.26
CA PHE A 155 -10.98 -9.80 -3.60
C PHE A 155 -10.79 -8.75 -2.49
N ASN A 156 -9.64 -8.09 -2.48
CA ASN A 156 -9.39 -6.93 -1.62
C ASN A 156 -10.20 -5.71 -2.14
N PHE A 157 -10.71 -4.85 -1.24
CA PHE A 157 -11.43 -3.62 -1.56
C PHE A 157 -10.70 -2.77 -2.62
N TRP A 158 -9.39 -2.56 -2.43
CA TRP A 158 -8.55 -1.79 -3.36
C TRP A 158 -8.39 -2.44 -4.73
N ARG A 159 -8.52 -3.77 -4.80
CA ARG A 159 -8.51 -4.52 -6.06
C ARG A 159 -9.80 -4.28 -6.84
N VAL A 160 -10.95 -4.22 -6.17
CA VAL A 160 -12.22 -3.85 -6.80
C VAL A 160 -12.18 -2.42 -7.34
N VAL A 161 -11.70 -1.46 -6.54
CA VAL A 161 -11.52 -0.06 -6.97
C VAL A 161 -10.59 0.01 -8.19
N SER A 162 -9.48 -0.72 -8.17
CA SER A 162 -8.53 -0.78 -9.28
C SER A 162 -9.16 -1.36 -10.55
N LEU A 163 -9.85 -2.49 -10.43
CA LEU A 163 -10.55 -3.13 -11.55
C LEU A 163 -11.57 -2.19 -12.19
N LEU A 164 -12.38 -1.51 -11.37
CA LEU A 164 -13.38 -0.56 -11.83
C LEU A 164 -12.72 0.64 -12.53
N THR A 165 -11.65 1.19 -11.94
CA THR A 165 -10.87 2.31 -12.52
C THR A 165 -10.33 1.94 -13.91
N TYR A 166 -9.64 0.81 -14.03
CA TYR A 166 -9.05 0.40 -15.30
C TYR A 166 -10.10 -0.04 -16.32
N SER A 167 -11.21 -0.65 -15.90
CA SER A 167 -12.34 -0.96 -16.78
C SER A 167 -12.94 0.30 -17.40
N LEU A 168 -13.11 1.38 -16.62
CA LEU A 168 -13.59 2.65 -17.14
C LEU A 168 -12.57 3.34 -18.06
N LEU A 169 -11.27 3.25 -17.77
CA LEU A 169 -10.23 3.77 -18.66
C LEU A 169 -10.21 3.05 -20.02
N ILE A 170 -10.35 1.72 -20.00
CA ILE A 170 -10.45 0.92 -21.24
C ILE A 170 -11.72 1.28 -22.01
N SER A 171 -12.86 1.42 -21.35
CA SER A 171 -14.10 1.78 -22.05
C SER A 171 -14.03 3.20 -22.64
N ALA A 172 -13.45 4.16 -21.93
CA ALA A 172 -13.17 5.49 -22.44
C ALA A 172 -12.27 5.45 -23.69
N PHE A 173 -11.22 4.64 -23.66
CA PHE A 173 -10.30 4.45 -24.79
C PHE A 173 -10.99 3.81 -26.01
N VAL A 174 -11.79 2.76 -25.81
CA VAL A 174 -12.54 2.10 -26.89
C VAL A 174 -13.53 3.07 -27.53
N LEU A 175 -14.27 3.84 -26.73
CA LEU A 175 -15.17 4.89 -27.24
C LEU A 175 -14.40 5.98 -27.99
N ARG A 176 -13.20 6.35 -27.52
CA ARG A 176 -12.34 7.34 -28.18
C ARG A 176 -11.89 6.86 -29.56
N ILE A 177 -11.43 5.62 -29.65
CA ILE A 177 -11.03 5.01 -30.92
C ILE A 177 -12.23 4.88 -31.86
N TRP A 178 -13.37 4.40 -31.36
CA TRP A 178 -14.56 4.25 -32.18
C TRP A 178 -15.02 5.60 -32.75
N GLY A 179 -15.00 6.67 -31.95
CA GLY A 179 -15.30 8.03 -32.42
C GLY A 179 -14.38 8.53 -33.53
N LEU A 180 -13.13 8.05 -33.63
CA LEU A 180 -12.20 8.41 -34.70
C LEU A 180 -12.46 7.65 -36.01
N TYR A 181 -12.94 6.41 -35.94
CA TYR A 181 -13.21 5.58 -37.12
C TYR A 181 -14.61 5.79 -37.72
N THR A 182 -15.54 6.40 -36.97
CA THR A 182 -16.89 6.69 -37.46
C THR A 182 -16.86 7.75 -38.56
N PRO A 183 -17.41 7.48 -39.76
CA PRO A 183 -17.37 8.40 -40.91
C PRO A 183 -18.37 9.57 -40.81
N ASP A 184 -19.33 9.49 -39.89
CA ASP A 184 -20.33 10.53 -39.62
C ASP A 184 -19.82 11.49 -38.53
N ASP A 185 -19.79 12.79 -38.83
CA ASP A 185 -19.21 13.81 -37.95
C ASP A 185 -20.07 14.07 -36.71
N ASP A 186 -21.39 13.96 -36.83
CA ASP A 186 -22.30 14.12 -35.70
C ASP A 186 -22.13 12.97 -34.70
N GLN A 187 -22.10 11.73 -35.18
CA GLN A 187 -21.86 10.56 -34.33
C GLN A 187 -20.46 10.55 -33.73
N SER A 188 -19.44 11.01 -34.47
CA SER A 188 -18.06 11.15 -33.96
C SER A 188 -18.02 12.09 -32.75
N SER A 189 -18.70 13.25 -32.83
CA SER A 189 -18.76 14.23 -31.74
C SER A 189 -19.46 13.67 -30.49
N VAL A 190 -20.54 12.92 -30.66
CA VAL A 190 -21.28 12.28 -29.56
C VAL A 190 -20.43 11.20 -28.88
N LEU A 191 -19.74 10.35 -29.65
CA LEU A 191 -18.87 9.30 -29.11
C LEU A 191 -17.67 9.89 -28.36
N LYS A 192 -17.09 10.99 -28.87
CA LYS A 192 -16.02 11.72 -28.18
C LYS A 192 -16.50 12.32 -26.86
N LEU A 193 -17.69 12.92 -26.84
CA LEU A 193 -18.29 13.46 -25.62
C LEU A 193 -18.56 12.36 -24.59
N LYS A 194 -19.09 11.21 -25.02
CA LYS A 194 -19.28 10.04 -24.15
C LYS A 194 -17.97 9.50 -23.59
N SER A 195 -16.93 9.40 -24.42
CA SER A 195 -15.59 9.01 -23.97
C SER A 195 -15.06 9.94 -22.88
N PHE A 196 -15.21 11.26 -23.06
CA PHE A 196 -14.80 12.26 -22.07
C PHE A 196 -15.63 12.20 -20.77
N GLN A 197 -16.94 11.95 -20.87
CA GLN A 197 -17.81 11.73 -19.70
C GLN A 197 -17.37 10.51 -18.90
N VAL A 198 -17.10 9.39 -19.58
CA VAL A 198 -16.60 8.18 -18.93
C VAL A 198 -15.23 8.45 -18.29
N LEU A 199 -14.32 9.13 -18.99
CA LEU A 199 -13.02 9.52 -18.43
C LEU A 199 -13.18 10.40 -17.18
N SER A 200 -14.14 11.33 -17.19
CA SER A 200 -14.44 12.19 -16.03
C SER A 200 -14.92 11.39 -14.82
N CYS A 201 -15.72 10.34 -15.04
CA CYS A 201 -16.15 9.41 -13.98
C CYS A 201 -14.98 8.63 -13.35
N VAL A 202 -13.84 8.51 -14.04
CA VAL A 202 -12.63 7.87 -13.49
C VAL A 202 -11.96 8.75 -12.41
N SER A 203 -12.15 10.08 -12.47
CA SER A 203 -11.40 11.03 -11.65
C SER A 203 -11.48 10.74 -10.15
N PRO A 204 -12.68 10.59 -9.54
CA PRO A 204 -12.77 10.34 -8.10
C PRO A 204 -12.07 9.04 -7.68
N LEU A 205 -12.08 8.02 -8.54
CA LEU A 205 -11.47 6.72 -8.26
C LEU A 205 -9.94 6.78 -8.30
N ILE A 206 -9.37 7.50 -9.25
CA ILE A 206 -7.92 7.74 -9.31
C ILE A 206 -7.47 8.52 -8.07
N TRP A 207 -8.19 9.58 -7.69
CA TRP A 207 -7.87 10.33 -6.48
C TRP A 207 -8.03 9.50 -5.20
N MET A 208 -9.02 8.60 -5.14
CA MET A 208 -9.16 7.66 -4.03
C MET A 208 -7.93 6.74 -3.90
N LYS A 209 -7.30 6.33 -5.01
CA LYS A 209 -6.06 5.53 -4.98
C LYS A 209 -4.85 6.30 -4.42
N LEU A 210 -4.91 7.63 -4.28
CA LEU A 210 -3.87 8.38 -3.57
C LEU A 210 -3.73 7.90 -2.12
N VAL A 211 -4.82 7.43 -1.51
CA VAL A 211 -4.81 6.89 -0.15
C VAL A 211 -3.88 5.67 -0.05
N THR A 212 -3.85 4.79 -1.05
CA THR A 212 -2.96 3.62 -1.05
C THR A 212 -1.48 3.98 -1.21
N VAL A 213 -1.16 5.21 -1.66
CA VAL A 213 0.23 5.69 -1.72
C VAL A 213 0.75 5.99 -0.32
N VAL A 214 -0.10 6.53 0.55
CA VAL A 214 0.26 6.92 1.92
C VAL A 214 0.11 5.79 2.94
N GLU A 215 -0.39 4.63 2.51
CA GLU A 215 -0.55 3.44 3.38
C GLU A 215 0.78 2.90 3.94
N GLY A 216 1.93 3.31 3.38
CA GLY A 216 3.24 2.94 3.92
C GLY A 216 3.57 3.59 5.26
N PHE A 217 2.85 4.65 5.65
CA PHE A 217 3.01 5.29 6.95
C PHE A 217 2.14 4.58 7.99
N LYS A 218 2.74 4.10 9.09
CA LYS A 218 2.04 3.34 10.15
C LYS A 218 0.69 3.94 10.56
N TYR A 219 0.68 5.22 10.94
CA TYR A 219 -0.55 5.89 11.37
C TYR A 219 -1.65 5.89 10.30
N VAL A 220 -1.31 6.28 9.06
CA VAL A 220 -2.28 6.38 7.97
C VAL A 220 -2.71 4.99 7.48
N GLY A 221 -1.77 4.05 7.40
CA GLY A 221 -2.02 2.66 7.02
C GLY A 221 -2.92 1.94 8.01
N THR A 222 -2.69 2.09 9.32
CA THR A 222 -3.57 1.55 10.37
C THR A 222 -4.99 2.13 10.22
N MET A 223 -5.12 3.45 10.08
CA MET A 223 -6.44 4.09 9.88
C MET A 223 -7.15 3.62 8.61
N GLN A 224 -6.41 3.47 7.50
CA GLN A 224 -6.94 2.93 6.25
C GLN A 224 -7.48 1.51 6.41
N ILE A 225 -6.75 0.66 7.14
CA ILE A 225 -7.16 -0.72 7.43
C ILE A 225 -8.41 -0.73 8.32
N CYS A 226 -8.47 0.12 9.35
CA CYS A 226 -9.67 0.28 10.18
C CYS A 226 -10.89 0.61 9.32
N VAL A 227 -10.81 1.66 8.50
CA VAL A 227 -11.93 2.08 7.63
C VAL A 227 -12.36 0.96 6.67
N SER A 228 -11.40 0.28 6.03
CA SER A 228 -11.72 -0.82 5.11
C SER A 228 -12.42 -1.98 5.82
N ARG A 229 -12.04 -2.28 7.06
CA ARG A 229 -12.64 -3.37 7.84
C ARG A 229 -14.00 -3.01 8.40
N MET A 230 -14.17 -1.78 8.90
CA MET A 230 -15.47 -1.24 9.28
C MET A 230 -16.47 -1.32 8.12
N LEU A 231 -16.03 -0.99 6.90
CA LEU A 231 -16.86 -1.16 5.69
C LEU A 231 -17.24 -2.62 5.44
N GLN A 232 -16.31 -3.56 5.62
CA GLN A 232 -16.58 -5.00 5.46
C GLN A 232 -17.58 -5.51 6.50
N GLU A 233 -17.44 -5.14 7.78
CA GLU A 233 -18.37 -5.52 8.83
C GLU A 233 -19.77 -4.92 8.60
N SER A 234 -19.84 -3.70 8.07
CA SER A 234 -21.10 -3.05 7.67
C SER A 234 -21.73 -3.59 6.37
N THR A 235 -21.12 -4.57 5.68
CA THR A 235 -21.63 -5.08 4.39
C THR A 235 -23.06 -5.61 4.49
N ILE A 236 -23.40 -6.30 5.59
CA ILE A 236 -24.75 -6.84 5.81
C ILE A 236 -25.79 -5.71 5.84
N PHE A 237 -25.44 -4.56 6.43
CA PHE A 237 -26.29 -3.39 6.45
C PHE A 237 -26.52 -2.83 5.04
N PHE A 238 -25.49 -2.75 4.19
CA PHE A 238 -25.64 -2.32 2.80
C PHE A 238 -26.52 -3.28 1.97
N VAL A 239 -26.44 -4.58 2.24
CA VAL A 239 -27.35 -5.57 1.62
C VAL A 239 -28.80 -5.32 2.06
N LEU A 240 -29.05 -5.12 3.35
CA LEU A 240 -30.38 -4.81 3.88
C LEU A 240 -30.93 -3.49 3.29
N LEU A 241 -30.10 -2.45 3.26
CA LEU A 241 -30.41 -1.15 2.65
C LEU A 241 -30.79 -1.30 1.17
N SER A 242 -30.05 -2.13 0.42
CA SER A 242 -30.33 -2.39 -0.99
C SER A 242 -31.66 -3.12 -1.20
N ILE A 243 -31.95 -4.15 -0.40
CA ILE A 243 -33.23 -4.88 -0.46
C ILE A 243 -34.40 -3.94 -0.16
N LEU A 244 -34.27 -3.13 0.89
CA LEU A 244 -35.28 -2.13 1.25
C LEU A 244 -35.46 -1.10 0.13
N GLY A 245 -34.36 -0.56 -0.39
CA GLY A 245 -34.34 0.40 -1.50
C GLY A 245 -35.02 -0.14 -2.76
N ILE A 246 -34.75 -1.38 -3.14
CA ILE A 246 -35.42 -2.04 -4.26
C ILE A 246 -36.93 -2.17 -4.01
N GLY A 247 -37.35 -2.52 -2.79
CA GLY A 247 -38.76 -2.61 -2.43
C GLY A 247 -39.51 -1.28 -2.55
N PHE A 248 -38.93 -0.20 -2.02
CA PHE A 248 -39.50 1.16 -2.15
C PHE A 248 -39.43 1.68 -3.59
N ALA A 249 -38.36 1.38 -4.34
CA ALA A 249 -38.24 1.70 -5.76
C ALA A 249 -39.33 1.02 -6.59
N GLN A 250 -39.56 -0.27 -6.35
CA GLN A 250 -40.63 -1.01 -7.01
C GLN A 250 -42.02 -0.45 -6.67
N GLY A 251 -42.26 -0.09 -5.40
CA GLY A 251 -43.53 0.49 -4.96
C GLY A 251 -43.82 1.85 -5.59
N MET A 252 -42.83 2.75 -5.62
CA MET A 252 -42.98 4.05 -6.28
C MET A 252 -43.09 3.94 -7.80
N TYR A 253 -42.31 3.06 -8.43
CA TYR A 253 -42.43 2.79 -9.87
C TYR A 253 -43.84 2.28 -10.24
N ALA A 254 -44.43 1.41 -9.42
CA ALA A 254 -45.78 0.91 -9.65
C ALA A 254 -46.85 2.01 -9.52
N LEU A 255 -46.69 2.95 -8.59
CA LEU A 255 -47.58 4.10 -8.42
C LEU A 255 -47.46 5.09 -9.59
N ASP A 256 -46.23 5.40 -10.01
CA ASP A 256 -45.96 6.27 -11.17
C ASP A 256 -46.54 5.66 -12.47
N ALA A 257 -46.41 4.35 -12.64
CA ALA A 257 -47.02 3.62 -13.76
C ALA A 257 -48.57 3.62 -13.70
N ALA A 258 -49.16 3.59 -12.49
CA ALA A 258 -50.61 3.63 -12.31
C ALA A 258 -51.21 5.01 -12.61
N ASP A 259 -50.46 6.09 -12.37
CA ASP A 259 -50.85 7.47 -12.66
C ASP A 259 -50.77 7.81 -14.18
N GLY A 260 -50.31 6.86 -15.01
CA GLY A 260 -50.38 6.93 -16.48
C GLY A 260 -49.27 7.73 -17.15
N VAL A 261 -48.23 8.12 -16.41
CA VAL A 261 -47.07 8.89 -16.90
C VAL A 261 -45.83 8.02 -16.91
N THR A 262 -45.75 7.06 -17.84
CA THR A 262 -44.72 6.01 -17.84
C THR A 262 -43.31 6.44 -18.30
N ASP A 263 -42.96 7.74 -18.24
CA ASP A 263 -41.70 8.26 -18.82
C ASP A 263 -40.62 8.63 -17.76
N HIS A 264 -40.88 8.39 -16.46
CA HIS A 264 -40.05 8.93 -15.36
C HIS A 264 -39.39 7.87 -14.46
N GLY A 265 -39.23 6.61 -14.89
CA GLY A 265 -38.58 5.58 -14.05
C GLY A 265 -37.17 5.96 -13.56
N VAL A 266 -36.41 6.70 -14.37
CA VAL A 266 -35.09 7.25 -13.98
C VAL A 266 -35.23 8.36 -12.94
N THR A 267 -36.27 9.18 -13.05
CA THR A 267 -36.58 10.24 -12.08
C THR A 267 -36.92 9.66 -10.71
N VAL A 268 -37.74 8.60 -10.65
CA VAL A 268 -38.08 7.91 -9.39
C VAL A 268 -36.83 7.40 -8.67
N ILE A 269 -35.91 6.78 -9.41
CA ILE A 269 -34.62 6.31 -8.86
C ILE A 269 -33.78 7.49 -8.37
N ASN A 270 -33.73 8.59 -9.12
CA ASN A 270 -32.98 9.78 -8.74
C ASN A 270 -33.54 10.41 -7.45
N THR A 271 -34.86 10.57 -7.34
CA THR A 271 -35.53 11.10 -6.14
C THR A 271 -35.32 10.21 -4.91
N LEU A 272 -35.31 8.88 -5.09
CA LEU A 272 -34.97 7.92 -4.02
C LEU A 272 -33.52 8.05 -3.55
N LEU A 273 -32.58 8.17 -4.50
CA LEU A 273 -31.17 8.36 -4.20
C LEU A 273 -30.91 9.70 -3.51
N GLN A 274 -31.56 10.78 -3.95
CA GLN A 274 -31.49 12.09 -3.30
C GLN A 274 -31.99 12.02 -1.85
N ALA A 275 -33.13 11.36 -1.60
CA ALA A 275 -33.63 11.12 -0.26
C ALA A 275 -32.68 10.27 0.61
N LEU A 276 -32.02 9.26 0.01
CA LEU A 276 -31.01 8.46 0.70
C LEU A 276 -29.78 9.31 1.09
N LEU A 277 -29.39 10.26 0.24
CA LEU A 277 -28.28 11.19 0.47
C LEU A 277 -28.63 12.39 1.37
N GLN A 278 -29.75 12.32 2.10
CA GLN A 278 -30.26 13.39 2.97
C GLN A 278 -30.58 14.71 2.25
N ALA A 279 -30.86 14.66 0.95
CA ALA A 279 -31.32 15.81 0.17
C ALA A 279 -32.67 15.52 -0.51
N PRO A 280 -33.73 15.15 0.24
CA PRO A 280 -35.03 14.90 -0.35
C PRO A 280 -35.62 16.15 -1.00
N ASP A 281 -36.01 16.04 -2.26
CA ASP A 281 -36.77 17.07 -2.97
C ASP A 281 -38.26 16.92 -2.66
N PHE A 282 -38.81 17.90 -1.95
CA PHE A 282 -40.24 17.98 -1.64
C PHE A 282 -41.00 18.94 -2.57
N GLU A 283 -40.30 19.62 -3.49
CA GLU A 283 -40.88 20.64 -4.37
C GLU A 283 -41.56 20.05 -5.62
N GLN A 284 -41.34 18.76 -5.91
CA GLN A 284 -42.02 18.05 -7.00
C GLN A 284 -43.08 17.05 -6.50
N PRO A 285 -44.23 17.48 -5.94
CA PRO A 285 -45.31 16.58 -5.59
C PRO A 285 -46.22 16.33 -6.80
N SER A 286 -45.68 15.84 -7.92
CA SER A 286 -46.51 15.35 -9.03
C SER A 286 -46.86 13.87 -8.86
N VAL A 287 -46.91 13.39 -7.61
CA VAL A 287 -47.16 11.99 -7.27
C VAL A 287 -48.51 11.91 -6.55
N SER A 288 -49.34 10.92 -6.89
CA SER A 288 -50.57 10.59 -6.16
C SER A 288 -50.38 10.60 -4.64
N ASN A 289 -51.44 10.91 -3.88
CA ASN A 289 -51.42 10.99 -2.40
C ASN A 289 -50.74 9.76 -1.74
N PHE A 290 -50.85 8.57 -2.35
CA PHE A 290 -50.20 7.35 -1.87
C PHE A 290 -48.68 7.32 -2.11
N GLY A 291 -48.19 7.88 -3.20
CA GLY A 291 -46.75 7.97 -3.47
C GLY A 291 -46.06 8.96 -2.54
N LEU A 292 -46.74 10.05 -2.16
CA LEU A 292 -46.24 11.00 -1.16
C LEU A 292 -46.11 10.34 0.23
N ILE A 293 -47.08 9.52 0.64
CA ILE A 293 -46.99 8.72 1.88
C ILE A 293 -45.82 7.73 1.81
N LEU A 294 -45.68 7.01 0.69
CA LEU A 294 -44.60 6.04 0.51
C LEU A 294 -43.22 6.73 0.54
N TYR A 295 -43.10 7.93 -0.03
CA TYR A 295 -41.89 8.74 0.00
C TYR A 295 -41.53 9.25 1.41
N TYR A 296 -42.50 9.64 2.22
CA TYR A 296 -42.25 9.96 3.63
C TYR A 296 -41.84 8.74 4.45
N MET A 297 -42.46 7.58 4.20
CA MET A 297 -42.03 6.32 4.83
C MET A 297 -40.59 5.96 4.45
N TRP A 298 -40.22 6.14 3.18
CA TRP A 298 -38.84 5.99 2.72
C TRP A 298 -37.89 6.91 3.48
N ASN A 299 -38.19 8.21 3.55
CA ASN A 299 -37.34 9.18 4.24
C ASN A 299 -37.18 8.89 5.74
N VAL A 300 -38.25 8.45 6.42
CA VAL A 300 -38.15 8.04 7.84
C VAL A 300 -37.29 6.78 7.96
N ALA A 301 -37.51 5.79 7.10
CA ALA A 301 -36.74 4.56 7.11
C ALA A 301 -35.25 4.80 6.85
N THR A 302 -34.88 5.60 5.85
CA THR A 302 -33.48 5.87 5.50
C THR A 302 -32.82 6.85 6.47
N THR A 303 -33.37 8.05 6.60
CA THR A 303 -32.71 9.16 7.28
C THR A 303 -32.79 9.04 8.79
N VAL A 304 -33.91 8.55 9.34
CA VAL A 304 -34.10 8.45 10.79
C VAL A 304 -33.65 7.11 11.34
N ILE A 305 -34.01 6.00 10.69
CA ILE A 305 -33.70 4.67 11.22
C ILE A 305 -32.33 4.18 10.73
N LEU A 306 -32.20 3.97 9.42
CA LEU A 306 -31.03 3.31 8.84
C LEU A 306 -29.74 4.09 9.06
N LEU A 307 -29.75 5.41 8.90
CA LEU A 307 -28.55 6.22 9.08
C LEU A 307 -28.05 6.25 10.53
N ASN A 308 -28.96 6.32 11.51
CA ASN A 308 -28.59 6.23 12.92
C ASN A 308 -28.08 4.83 13.29
N VAL A 309 -28.67 3.78 12.73
CA VAL A 309 -28.16 2.40 12.87
C VAL A 309 -26.78 2.27 12.23
N LEU A 310 -26.55 2.86 11.06
CA LEU A 310 -25.25 2.84 10.38
C LEU A 310 -24.16 3.53 11.21
N ILE A 311 -24.44 4.70 11.78
CA ILE A 311 -23.51 5.41 12.66
C ILE A 311 -23.20 4.55 13.89
N SER A 312 -24.21 3.94 14.50
CA SER A 312 -24.04 3.05 15.66
C SER A 312 -23.18 1.83 15.32
N LEU A 313 -23.44 1.17 14.19
CA LEU A 313 -22.66 0.03 13.71
C LEU A 313 -21.21 0.43 13.42
N PHE A 314 -20.97 1.59 12.81
CA PHE A 314 -19.61 2.07 12.59
C PHE A 314 -18.89 2.40 13.89
N SER A 315 -19.56 2.99 14.89
CA SER A 315 -18.94 3.24 16.19
C SER A 315 -18.54 1.94 16.88
N SER A 316 -19.43 0.95 16.90
CA SER A 316 -19.14 -0.37 17.50
C SER A 316 -18.02 -1.09 16.76
N ALA A 317 -18.05 -1.10 15.43
CA ALA A 317 -17.00 -1.72 14.62
C ALA A 317 -15.65 -1.02 14.81
N TYR A 318 -15.64 0.31 14.92
CA TYR A 318 -14.42 1.06 15.18
C TYR A 318 -13.77 0.63 16.50
N ASP A 319 -14.54 0.59 17.59
CA ASP A 319 -14.05 0.19 18.91
C ASP A 319 -13.53 -1.26 18.91
N ASP A 320 -14.22 -2.18 18.22
CA ASP A 320 -13.82 -3.58 18.12
C ASP A 320 -12.53 -3.77 17.28
N ILE A 321 -12.28 -2.91 16.29
CA ILE A 321 -11.15 -3.05 15.35
C ILE A 321 -9.90 -2.32 15.85
N THR A 322 -10.03 -1.22 16.60
CA THR A 322 -8.88 -0.36 16.95
C THR A 322 -7.78 -1.07 17.71
N ASP A 323 -8.12 -2.02 18.58
CA ASP A 323 -7.14 -2.73 19.41
C ASP A 323 -6.26 -3.67 18.57
N ASP A 324 -6.82 -4.32 17.56
CA ASP A 324 -6.09 -5.24 16.67
C ASP A 324 -5.51 -4.54 15.42
N ALA A 325 -5.85 -3.28 15.17
CA ALA A 325 -5.54 -2.57 13.94
C ALA A 325 -4.03 -2.47 13.66
N GLU A 326 -3.22 -2.36 14.72
CA GLU A 326 -1.76 -2.37 14.59
C GLU A 326 -1.23 -3.73 14.12
N ALA A 327 -1.70 -4.83 14.72
CA ALA A 327 -1.31 -6.18 14.32
C ALA A 327 -1.74 -6.45 12.87
N HIS A 328 -2.93 -5.98 12.47
CA HIS A 328 -3.39 -6.05 11.09
C HIS A 328 -2.54 -5.22 10.13
N PHE A 329 -2.07 -4.04 10.54
CA PHE A 329 -1.13 -3.25 9.75
C PHE A 329 0.20 -3.96 9.55
N LEU A 330 0.77 -4.55 10.60
CA LEU A 330 2.02 -5.31 10.52
C LEU A 330 1.89 -6.54 9.61
N ALA A 331 0.76 -7.25 9.70
CA ALA A 331 0.47 -8.37 8.80
C ALA A 331 0.29 -7.92 7.35
N PHE A 332 -0.43 -6.81 7.11
CA PHE A 332 -0.56 -6.21 5.78
C PHE A 332 0.78 -5.78 5.20
N PHE A 333 1.65 -5.18 6.01
CA PHE A 333 3.00 -4.79 5.60
C PHE A 333 3.87 -6.00 5.25
N ALA A 334 3.76 -7.09 6.00
CA ALA A 334 4.41 -8.36 5.69
C ALA A 334 3.91 -8.95 4.37
N GLU A 335 2.58 -9.00 4.16
CA GLU A 335 1.98 -9.44 2.90
C GLU A 335 2.45 -8.59 1.71
N LYS A 336 2.48 -7.26 1.87
CA LYS A 336 2.95 -6.33 0.84
C LYS A 336 4.42 -6.56 0.49
N THR A 337 5.27 -6.74 1.50
CA THR A 337 6.72 -6.94 1.33
C THR A 337 7.00 -8.26 0.61
N ILE A 338 6.44 -9.36 1.12
CA ILE A 338 6.64 -10.68 0.52
C ILE A 338 5.95 -10.77 -0.85
N GLY A 339 4.80 -10.14 -1.04
CA GLY A 339 4.12 -10.09 -2.34
C GLY A 339 4.94 -9.40 -3.44
N MET A 340 5.83 -8.47 -3.08
CA MET A 340 6.77 -7.83 -4.01
C MET A 340 7.95 -8.74 -4.37
N ILE A 341 8.37 -9.62 -3.45
CA ILE A 341 9.51 -10.52 -3.61
C ILE A 341 9.09 -11.86 -4.26
N ARG A 342 7.91 -12.39 -3.91
CA ARG A 342 7.42 -13.72 -4.31
C ARG A 342 7.20 -13.87 -5.81
N ALA A 343 7.14 -12.77 -6.56
CA ALA A 343 7.00 -12.84 -8.01
C ALA A 343 8.23 -13.52 -8.64
N PRO A 344 8.08 -14.60 -9.42
CA PRO A 344 9.19 -15.38 -10.00
C PRO A 344 9.97 -14.63 -11.10
N ASP A 345 9.62 -13.38 -11.36
CA ASP A 345 10.25 -12.59 -12.41
C ASP A 345 11.60 -12.11 -11.87
N SER A 346 12.68 -12.73 -12.36
CA SER A 346 14.06 -12.34 -12.04
C SER A 346 14.36 -10.89 -12.47
N TYR A 347 13.50 -10.31 -13.31
CA TYR A 347 13.60 -8.97 -13.84
C TYR A 347 12.27 -8.24 -13.66
N VAL A 348 12.25 -7.28 -12.74
CA VAL A 348 11.05 -6.53 -12.42
C VAL A 348 10.97 -5.31 -13.33
N TYR A 349 9.96 -5.25 -14.20
CA TYR A 349 9.59 -4.04 -14.95
C TYR A 349 8.29 -3.44 -14.40
N PRO A 350 8.35 -2.41 -13.54
CA PRO A 350 7.16 -1.71 -13.07
C PRO A 350 6.44 -0.99 -14.22
N ALA A 351 5.10 -1.02 -14.25
CA ALA A 351 4.35 -0.25 -15.23
C ALA A 351 4.66 1.25 -15.10
N PRO A 352 4.87 1.98 -16.23
CA PRO A 352 4.55 1.58 -17.61
C PRO A 352 5.64 0.83 -18.41
N PHE A 353 6.80 0.58 -17.81
CA PHE A 353 7.93 -0.04 -18.51
C PHE A 353 7.73 -1.53 -18.78
N ASN A 354 6.73 -2.17 -18.18
CA ASN A 354 6.31 -3.55 -18.50
C ASN A 354 5.95 -3.74 -19.98
N LEU A 355 5.49 -2.69 -20.68
CA LEU A 355 5.28 -2.78 -22.13
C LEU A 355 6.59 -3.01 -22.89
N ILE A 356 7.71 -2.45 -22.41
CA ILE A 356 9.02 -2.65 -23.03
C ILE A 356 9.43 -4.11 -22.91
N GLU A 357 9.22 -4.71 -21.73
CA GLU A 357 9.48 -6.12 -21.52
C GLU A 357 8.66 -6.99 -22.47
N ILE A 358 7.34 -6.77 -22.53
CA ILE A 358 6.43 -7.58 -23.35
C ILE A 358 6.73 -7.47 -24.85
N PHE A 359 6.99 -6.25 -25.36
CA PHE A 359 7.17 -6.04 -26.80
C PHE A 359 8.61 -6.19 -27.28
N PHE A 360 9.61 -5.86 -26.45
CA PHE A 360 11.02 -5.84 -26.86
C PHE A 360 11.89 -6.92 -26.22
N VAL A 361 11.51 -7.49 -25.08
CA VAL A 361 12.37 -8.47 -24.36
C VAL A 361 11.81 -9.89 -24.48
N ALA A 362 10.52 -10.08 -24.18
CA ALA A 362 9.85 -11.38 -24.19
C ALA A 362 9.93 -12.14 -25.54
N PRO A 363 9.84 -11.50 -26.73
CA PRO A 363 9.95 -12.23 -28.00
C PRO A 363 11.32 -12.90 -28.19
N PHE A 364 12.38 -12.37 -27.58
CA PHE A 364 13.72 -12.92 -27.67
C PHE A 364 13.99 -14.04 -26.67
N GLU A 365 13.09 -14.29 -25.71
CA GLU A 365 13.18 -15.43 -24.78
C GLU A 365 13.15 -16.76 -25.53
N LEU A 366 12.36 -16.85 -26.61
CA LEU A 366 12.24 -18.05 -27.45
C LEU A 366 13.45 -18.27 -28.38
N VAL A 367 14.29 -17.24 -28.58
CA VAL A 367 15.36 -17.24 -29.60
C VAL A 367 16.76 -17.31 -28.97
N LEU A 368 16.95 -16.74 -27.78
CA LEU A 368 18.25 -16.63 -27.11
C LEU A 368 18.48 -17.74 -26.07
N SER A 369 19.75 -18.08 -25.83
CA SER A 369 20.12 -18.91 -24.67
C SER A 369 19.96 -18.13 -23.35
N HIS A 370 19.67 -18.83 -22.24
CA HIS A 370 19.42 -18.20 -20.93
C HIS A 370 20.47 -17.16 -20.51
N LYS A 371 21.76 -17.42 -20.77
CA LYS A 371 22.86 -16.47 -20.44
C LYS A 371 22.83 -15.20 -21.30
N ALA A 372 22.52 -15.34 -22.59
CA ALA A 372 22.43 -14.21 -23.50
C ALA A 372 21.18 -13.37 -23.24
N TYR A 373 20.04 -14.02 -22.94
CA TYR A 373 18.81 -13.38 -22.50
C TYR A 373 19.02 -12.57 -21.21
N ALA A 374 19.66 -13.16 -20.21
CA ALA A 374 19.99 -12.48 -18.95
C ALA A 374 20.87 -11.23 -19.15
N LYS A 375 21.86 -11.32 -20.06
CA LYS A 375 22.74 -10.20 -20.39
C LYS A 375 22.00 -9.08 -21.13
N LEU A 376 21.15 -9.44 -22.10
CA LEU A 376 20.29 -8.48 -22.81
C LEU A 376 19.38 -7.75 -21.81
N ASN A 377 18.65 -8.50 -20.99
CA ASN A 377 17.69 -7.94 -20.04
C ASN A 377 18.39 -7.02 -19.01
N ARG A 378 19.55 -7.43 -18.47
CA ARG A 378 20.35 -6.57 -17.58
C ARG A 378 20.80 -5.28 -18.26
N THR A 379 21.15 -5.33 -19.55
CA THR A 379 21.55 -4.15 -20.33
C THR A 379 20.36 -3.22 -20.55
N VAL A 380 19.20 -3.76 -20.93
CA VAL A 380 17.97 -2.99 -21.12
C VAL A 380 17.55 -2.31 -19.82
N MET A 381 17.51 -3.05 -18.70
CA MET A 381 17.21 -2.47 -17.39
C MET A 381 18.20 -1.37 -16.99
N PHE A 382 19.50 -1.58 -17.22
CA PHE A 382 20.50 -0.56 -16.90
C PHE A 382 20.27 0.73 -17.69
N VAL A 383 19.92 0.63 -18.97
CA VAL A 383 19.65 1.79 -19.83
C VAL A 383 18.34 2.49 -19.43
N VAL A 384 17.25 1.73 -19.28
CA VAL A 384 15.91 2.26 -18.97
C VAL A 384 15.87 2.86 -17.55
N PHE A 385 16.48 2.17 -16.58
CA PHE A 385 16.44 2.55 -15.17
C PHE A 385 17.71 3.28 -14.71
N PHE A 386 18.53 3.82 -15.63
CA PHE A 386 19.78 4.51 -15.26
C PHE A 386 19.54 5.64 -14.24
N ILE A 387 18.56 6.50 -14.51
CA ILE A 387 18.22 7.64 -13.63
C ILE A 387 17.78 7.17 -12.24
N PRO A 388 16.75 6.31 -12.09
CA PRO A 388 16.33 5.85 -10.77
C PRO A 388 17.42 5.04 -10.07
N LEU A 389 18.19 4.21 -10.76
CA LEU A 389 19.31 3.47 -10.17
C LEU A 389 20.41 4.40 -9.65
N THR A 390 20.69 5.50 -10.34
CA THR A 390 21.66 6.51 -9.86
C THR A 390 21.16 7.20 -8.60
N ILE A 391 19.86 7.52 -8.52
CA ILE A 391 19.24 8.09 -7.32
C ILE A 391 19.34 7.11 -6.15
N ILE A 392 19.05 5.82 -6.39
CA ILE A 392 19.17 4.76 -5.37
C ILE A 392 20.62 4.62 -4.91
N ALA A 393 21.58 4.58 -5.83
CA ALA A 393 23.00 4.48 -5.50
C ALA A 393 23.49 5.70 -4.70
N LEU A 394 23.01 6.91 -5.02
CA LEU A 394 23.31 8.12 -4.24
C LEU A 394 22.65 8.08 -2.86
N PHE A 395 21.44 7.55 -2.76
CA PHE A 395 20.74 7.35 -1.50
C PHE A 395 21.48 6.35 -0.61
N GLU A 396 21.87 5.18 -1.12
CA GLU A 396 22.67 4.21 -0.37
C GLU A 396 24.05 4.77 -0.01
N ALA A 397 24.71 5.52 -0.89
CA ALA A 397 26.05 6.06 -0.62
C ALA A 397 26.07 7.22 0.41
N HIS A 398 25.05 8.09 0.41
CA HIS A 398 25.02 9.28 1.27
C HIS A 398 24.10 9.16 2.50
N LEU A 399 23.00 8.41 2.38
CA LEU A 399 21.93 8.31 3.37
C LEU A 399 21.90 6.93 4.05
N ASP A 400 22.97 6.14 3.92
CA ASP A 400 23.05 4.84 4.58
C ASP A 400 22.70 4.98 6.06
N THR A 401 21.64 4.25 6.44
CA THR A 401 20.95 4.37 7.73
C THR A 401 21.85 3.92 8.89
N ARG A 402 23.00 3.32 8.59
CA ARG A 402 24.06 2.99 9.56
C ARG A 402 24.74 4.22 10.18
N ARG A 403 24.65 5.42 9.57
CA ARG A 403 25.43 6.59 10.01
C ARG A 403 24.64 7.71 10.71
N ASN A 404 23.32 7.84 10.49
CA ASN A 404 22.53 8.97 11.01
C ASN A 404 21.38 8.51 11.93
N ILE A 405 21.66 8.51 13.24
CA ILE A 405 20.75 8.13 14.33
C ILE A 405 19.43 8.94 14.34
N PHE A 406 19.47 10.21 13.93
CA PHE A 406 18.30 11.11 13.95
C PHE A 406 17.21 10.71 12.92
N MET A 407 17.62 10.29 11.72
CA MET A 407 16.66 9.84 10.69
C MET A 407 16.08 8.47 11.01
N ARG A 408 16.79 7.64 11.77
CA ARG A 408 16.30 6.37 12.32
C ARG A 408 15.07 6.63 13.18
N HIS A 409 15.14 7.51 14.18
CA HIS A 409 13.96 7.79 15.03
C HIS A 409 12.77 8.45 14.30
N MET A 410 12.99 9.19 13.21
CA MET A 410 11.89 9.89 12.51
C MET A 410 11.15 9.01 11.48
N PHE A 411 11.84 8.04 10.86
CA PHE A 411 11.28 7.21 9.79
C PHE A 411 11.02 5.75 10.18
N SER A 412 11.60 5.25 11.28
CA SER A 412 11.39 3.88 11.75
C SER A 412 10.78 3.85 13.16
N ALA A 413 9.47 4.08 13.22
CA ALA A 413 8.64 3.87 14.41
C ALA A 413 8.25 2.39 14.64
N THR A 414 8.81 1.47 13.85
CA THR A 414 8.61 0.00 13.95
C THR A 414 9.86 -0.73 14.46
N GLN A 415 10.87 0.00 14.96
CA GLN A 415 12.22 -0.51 15.18
C GLN A 415 12.58 -0.84 16.64
N ASP A 416 11.61 -1.03 17.54
CA ASP A 416 11.94 -1.46 18.90
C ASP A 416 12.57 -2.87 18.96
N GLY A 417 12.43 -3.69 17.91
CA GLY A 417 13.01 -5.04 17.85
C GLY A 417 14.49 -5.13 17.45
N GLU A 418 15.04 -4.17 16.70
CA GLU A 418 16.45 -4.22 16.28
C GLU A 418 17.42 -3.90 17.41
N ASP A 419 16.97 -3.07 18.35
CA ASP A 419 17.73 -2.78 19.55
C ASP A 419 17.64 -3.94 20.55
N GLU A 420 16.84 -4.99 20.31
CA GLU A 420 16.71 -6.21 21.14
C GLU A 420 17.48 -7.42 20.61
N ASP A 421 18.02 -7.37 19.39
CA ASP A 421 18.74 -8.50 18.79
C ASP A 421 20.02 -8.82 19.60
N PRO A 422 20.13 -10.02 20.22
CA PRO A 422 21.29 -10.39 21.02
C PRO A 422 22.60 -10.45 20.21
N GLU A 423 22.55 -10.73 18.90
CA GLU A 423 23.75 -10.73 18.05
C GLU A 423 24.27 -9.32 17.79
N ASN A 424 23.39 -8.32 17.83
CA ASN A 424 23.73 -6.91 17.61
C ASN A 424 24.12 -6.21 18.93
N ARG A 425 23.50 -6.61 20.05
CA ARG A 425 23.88 -6.17 21.40
C ARG A 425 25.26 -6.68 21.80
N ASP A 426 25.52 -7.97 21.63
CA ASP A 426 26.76 -8.63 22.04
C ASP A 426 27.30 -9.55 20.91
N PRO A 427 27.93 -8.98 19.86
CA PRO A 427 28.38 -9.76 18.70
C PRO A 427 29.47 -10.77 19.07
N GLN A 428 29.21 -12.05 18.77
CA GLN A 428 30.18 -13.13 18.92
C GLN A 428 31.01 -13.25 17.64
N ILE A 429 32.23 -12.71 17.63
CA ILE A 429 33.18 -12.97 16.54
C ILE A 429 33.84 -14.34 16.78
N ALA A 430 33.67 -15.25 15.82
CA ALA A 430 34.46 -16.48 15.75
C ALA A 430 35.70 -16.27 14.88
N ASP A 431 36.66 -15.47 15.36
CA ASP A 431 37.97 -15.33 14.73
C ASP A 431 38.96 -16.32 15.36
N GLU A 432 39.79 -17.00 14.55
CA GLU A 432 40.84 -17.94 15.01
C GLU A 432 41.84 -17.32 16.00
N SER A 433 41.88 -15.99 16.09
CA SER A 433 42.70 -15.21 17.01
C SER A 433 42.11 -15.01 18.42
N GLY A 434 40.87 -15.47 18.69
CA GLY A 434 40.26 -15.41 20.03
C GLY A 434 40.00 -14.00 20.57
N LEU A 435 39.93 -12.99 19.70
CA LEU A 435 39.67 -11.59 20.07
C LEU A 435 38.16 -11.33 20.09
N VAL A 436 37.67 -10.69 21.16
CA VAL A 436 36.25 -10.34 21.36
C VAL A 436 36.10 -8.82 21.34
N ILE A 437 35.03 -8.29 20.72
CA ILE A 437 34.77 -6.85 20.58
C ILE A 437 34.58 -6.17 21.95
N SER A 438 33.78 -6.77 22.83
CA SER A 438 33.51 -6.26 24.18
C SER A 438 33.58 -7.39 25.20
N LYS A 439 34.16 -7.11 26.37
CA LYS A 439 34.16 -8.02 27.52
C LYS A 439 32.95 -7.82 28.45
N LYS A 440 32.18 -6.76 28.24
CA LYS A 440 31.00 -6.40 29.03
C LYS A 440 29.77 -6.42 28.15
N SER A 441 28.64 -6.89 28.69
CA SER A 441 27.39 -6.94 27.96
C SER A 441 26.85 -5.53 27.69
N PHE A 442 26.08 -5.39 26.61
CA PHE A 442 25.41 -4.14 26.26
C PHE A 442 24.62 -3.53 27.42
N ASP A 443 23.87 -4.34 28.18
CA ASP A 443 23.06 -3.89 29.31
C ASP A 443 23.89 -3.27 30.46
N GLU A 444 25.13 -3.72 30.65
CA GLU A 444 26.05 -3.12 31.62
C GLU A 444 26.63 -1.79 31.12
N LEU A 445 26.86 -1.69 29.81
CA LEU A 445 27.37 -0.47 29.19
C LEU A 445 26.30 0.63 29.20
N VAL A 446 25.04 0.31 28.88
CA VAL A 446 23.92 1.27 28.88
C VAL A 446 23.72 1.91 30.27
N LYS A 447 23.88 1.15 31.35
CA LYS A 447 23.79 1.67 32.73
C LYS A 447 24.86 2.72 33.07
N ALA A 448 25.97 2.75 32.34
CA ALA A 448 27.04 3.72 32.54
C ALA A 448 26.83 5.01 31.73
N PHE A 449 25.91 5.02 30.76
CA PHE A 449 25.60 6.19 29.96
C PHE A 449 24.40 6.96 30.53
N PRO A 450 24.41 8.31 30.46
CA PRO A 450 23.26 9.11 30.86
C PRO A 450 22.08 8.84 29.92
N ASN A 451 20.88 8.77 30.49
CA ASN A 451 19.64 8.53 29.76
C ASN A 451 19.38 9.66 28.75
N SER A 452 19.54 9.38 27.45
CA SER A 452 19.38 10.37 26.36
C SER A 452 17.93 10.76 26.07
N PHE A 453 16.96 10.04 26.64
CA PHE A 453 15.52 10.35 26.57
C PHE A 453 15.10 11.51 27.48
N LEU A 454 15.97 11.92 28.40
CA LEU A 454 15.75 13.09 29.25
C LEU A 454 16.40 14.31 28.58
N SER A 455 15.65 15.42 28.49
CA SER A 455 16.21 16.71 28.06
C SER A 455 17.49 17.01 28.84
N SER A 456 18.49 17.63 28.20
CA SER A 456 19.77 17.99 28.84
C SER A 456 19.58 18.72 30.17
N GLU A 457 18.49 19.48 30.30
CA GLU A 457 18.10 20.18 31.53
C GLU A 457 17.65 19.24 32.66
N ALA A 458 16.91 18.18 32.34
CA ALA A 458 16.44 17.19 33.31
C ALA A 458 17.60 16.33 33.84
N THR A 459 18.54 15.96 32.97
CA THR A 459 19.76 15.21 33.34
C THR A 459 20.65 16.05 34.27
N ILE A 460 20.85 17.34 33.95
CA ILE A 460 21.58 18.28 34.80
C ILE A 460 20.90 18.43 36.17
N MET A 461 19.57 18.51 36.20
CA MET A 461 18.82 18.63 37.46
C MET A 461 18.97 17.39 38.35
N GLN A 462 18.98 16.20 37.75
CA GLN A 462 19.15 14.94 38.47
C GLN A 462 20.58 14.78 39.02
N GLU A 463 21.60 15.15 38.24
CA GLU A 463 22.98 15.19 38.73
C GLU A 463 23.16 16.21 39.85
N LEU A 464 22.54 17.39 39.74
CA LEU A 464 22.52 18.41 40.81
C LEU A 464 21.87 17.88 42.08
N GLN A 465 20.77 17.13 41.98
CA GLN A 465 20.12 16.50 43.13
C GLN A 465 21.01 15.43 43.77
N GLN A 466 21.69 14.60 42.97
CA GLN A 466 22.66 13.63 43.49
C GLN A 466 23.85 14.30 44.18
N LEU A 467 24.38 15.38 43.60
CA LEU A 467 25.45 16.19 44.20
C LEU A 467 25.01 16.79 45.53
N ARG A 468 23.79 17.36 45.58
CA ARG A 468 23.21 17.90 46.81
C ARG A 468 23.09 16.82 47.88
N HIS A 469 22.64 15.63 47.51
CA HIS A 469 22.49 14.53 48.46
C HIS A 469 23.84 14.05 49.02
N ARG A 470 24.86 13.89 48.16
CA ARG A 470 26.22 13.56 48.61
C ARG A 470 26.83 14.65 49.48
N MET A 471 26.56 15.92 49.19
CA MET A 471 26.98 17.03 50.05
C MET A 471 26.30 16.99 51.42
N GLU A 472 24.99 16.73 51.49
CA GLU A 472 24.26 16.58 52.75
C GLU A 472 24.79 15.40 53.58
N GLU A 473 25.13 14.28 52.95
CA GLU A 473 25.78 13.15 53.63
C GLU A 473 27.17 13.52 54.17
N LEU A 474 27.99 14.22 53.37
CA LEU A 474 29.29 14.71 53.82
C LEU A 474 29.16 15.68 54.99
N PHE A 475 28.20 16.61 54.94
CA PHE A 475 27.95 17.54 56.05
C PHE A 475 27.54 16.80 57.32
N LYS A 476 26.64 15.81 57.23
CA LYS A 476 26.27 14.96 58.38
C LYS A 476 27.46 14.21 58.95
N GLN A 477 28.32 13.64 58.10
CA GLN A 477 29.54 12.96 58.56
C GLN A 477 30.52 13.94 59.23
N LEU A 478 30.63 15.17 58.73
CA LEU A 478 31.47 16.22 59.29
C LEU A 478 30.93 16.73 60.64
N GLU A 479 29.62 16.91 60.76
CA GLU A 479 28.95 17.25 62.02
C GLU A 479 29.10 16.14 63.05
N ALA A 480 28.91 14.87 62.66
CA ALA A 480 29.14 13.73 63.55
C ALA A 480 30.60 13.66 64.03
N LYS A 481 31.55 13.95 63.14
CA LYS A 481 32.98 13.99 63.47
C LYS A 481 33.35 15.17 64.38
N ASN A 482 32.73 16.33 64.18
CA ASN A 482 32.93 17.51 65.03
C ASN A 482 32.28 17.32 66.41
N ALA A 483 31.10 16.70 66.49
CA ALA A 483 30.46 16.34 67.75
C ALA A 483 31.29 15.33 68.55
N ALA A 484 31.87 14.33 67.88
CA ALA A 484 32.78 13.37 68.51
C ALA A 484 34.11 13.98 68.99
N LYS A 485 34.53 15.12 68.42
CA LYS A 485 35.74 15.84 68.81
C LYS A 485 35.50 16.86 69.94
N ALA A 486 34.26 17.26 70.15
CA ALA A 486 33.86 18.15 71.26
C ALA A 486 33.54 17.38 72.56
N SER A 487 33.35 16.05 72.48
CA SER A 487 33.11 15.16 73.63
C SER A 487 34.37 14.47 74.16
N THR A 488 35.54 14.75 73.58
CA THR A 488 36.90 14.41 74.05
C THR A 488 37.63 15.67 74.47
#